data_AF-A0A935IYY4-F1
#
_entry.id   AF-A0A935IYY4-F1
#
_cell.length_a   1.000
_cell.length_b   1.000
_cell.length_c   1.000
_cell.angle_alpha   90.00
_cell.angle_beta   90.00
_cell.angle_gamma   90.00
#
_symmetry.space_group_name_H-M   'P 1'
#
loop_
_entity.id
_entity.type
_entity.pdbx_description
1 polymer ?
#
loop_
_entity_poly.entity_id
_entity_poly.type
_entity_poly.pdbx_seq_one_letter_code
_entity_poly.pdbx_strand_id
1 'polypeptide(L)'
;MKNLVTLSITAAMIAAACSAPKLSAYAEKKDLSGKAKYDFNRAKISSTGRGFCVDMAALGKMPKRVALVSFYIDDPGLTKVSGTNSTGKSYNTTNTGSANGVAFANDFYKQSIDGLKSTFKTYGIDILTPSEFLTDDDKKQAYNDFVVKHTTANKIGEKFTKWAKKSGNLGTTIEMDEPADGFKLVKINKNDIADADKKAVGPTNLNGSNDGQLIESVGYDLCKSLEVDAVLIIFNTQLADSKWSRTRFWMCAVNMHLLGPNPTPLKEGKKDNNLYSKGLFYCGVRMAFKKGLAINPKIKDEVKKTENDKMNVTAYNNMINGCANKIGTYLQKDLAKAQKK
;
A
#
# COMPACT_ATOMS: atom_id res chain seq x y z
N MET A 1 -33.46 50.97 -12.52
CA MET A 1 -32.18 50.49 -11.96
C MET A 1 -32.41 49.39 -10.91
N LYS A 2 -32.87 48.19 -11.31
CA LYS A 2 -33.14 47.06 -10.39
C LYS A 2 -32.54 45.71 -10.82
N ASN A 3 -31.70 45.68 -11.86
CA ASN A 3 -31.18 44.44 -12.45
C ASN A 3 -29.66 44.28 -12.37
N LEU A 4 -28.97 44.96 -11.46
CA LEU A 4 -27.50 44.89 -11.35
C LEU A 4 -26.97 44.10 -10.14
N VAL A 5 -27.84 43.62 -9.25
CA VAL A 5 -27.42 42.98 -7.98
C VAL A 5 -27.38 41.44 -8.07
N THR A 6 -27.99 40.84 -9.10
CA THR A 6 -28.12 39.37 -9.19
C THR A 6 -26.96 38.69 -9.94
N LEU A 7 -26.04 39.44 -10.57
CA LEU A 7 -24.92 38.84 -11.32
C LEU A 7 -23.67 38.57 -10.46
N SER A 8 -23.58 39.16 -9.26
CA SER A 8 -22.37 39.13 -8.42
C SER A 8 -22.29 37.90 -7.49
N ILE A 9 -23.41 37.20 -7.26
CA ILE A 9 -23.46 36.03 -6.35
C ILE A 9 -23.12 34.74 -7.10
N THR A 10 -23.34 34.68 -8.42
CA THR A 10 -23.03 33.48 -9.23
C THR A 10 -21.54 33.35 -9.53
N ALA A 11 -20.78 34.45 -9.58
CA ALA A 11 -19.33 34.42 -9.82
C ALA A 11 -18.51 33.98 -8.59
N ALA A 12 -19.00 34.21 -7.37
CA ALA A 12 -18.32 33.79 -6.14
C ALA A 12 -18.42 32.26 -5.89
N MET A 13 -19.44 31.59 -6.43
CA MET A 13 -19.55 30.12 -6.35
C MET A 13 -18.73 29.38 -7.42
N ILE A 14 -18.35 30.05 -8.51
CA ILE A 14 -17.53 29.44 -9.59
C ILE A 14 -16.03 29.49 -9.26
N ALA A 15 -15.61 30.33 -8.31
CA ALA A 15 -14.24 30.41 -7.80
C ALA A 15 -13.92 29.40 -6.68
N ALA A 16 -14.84 28.49 -6.31
CA ALA A 16 -14.51 27.22 -5.64
C ALA A 16 -13.83 26.26 -6.63
N ALA A 17 -12.86 26.77 -7.38
CA ALA A 17 -12.13 26.11 -8.43
C ALA A 17 -11.26 25.02 -7.80
N CYS A 18 -11.78 23.79 -7.79
CA CYS A 18 -11.06 22.52 -7.85
C CYS A 18 -9.65 22.49 -7.23
N SER A 19 -9.47 23.02 -6.01
CA SER A 19 -8.21 22.85 -5.31
C SER A 19 -8.09 21.37 -4.97
N ALA A 20 -6.96 20.77 -5.30
CA ALA A 20 -6.77 19.35 -5.06
C ALA A 20 -6.90 19.05 -3.56
N PRO A 21 -7.49 17.90 -3.18
CA PRO A 21 -7.70 17.57 -1.78
C PRO A 21 -6.35 17.49 -1.06
N LYS A 22 -6.28 18.04 0.16
CA LYS A 22 -5.06 17.99 0.99
C LYS A 22 -5.06 16.73 1.85
N LEU A 23 -3.87 16.22 2.15
CA LEU A 23 -3.71 15.15 3.14
C LEU A 23 -4.23 15.57 4.51
N SER A 24 -3.85 16.77 4.97
CA SER A 24 -4.26 17.37 6.25
C SER A 24 -5.77 17.36 6.51
N ALA A 25 -6.62 17.34 5.47
CA ALA A 25 -8.09 17.23 5.62
C ALA A 25 -8.56 15.88 6.20
N TYR A 26 -7.66 14.90 6.38
CA TYR A 26 -7.94 13.62 7.03
C TYR A 26 -7.47 13.57 8.49
N ALA A 27 -6.85 14.64 9.01
CA ALA A 27 -6.44 14.74 10.41
C ALA A 27 -7.63 14.71 11.38
N GLU A 28 -8.76 15.30 10.97
CA GLU A 28 -9.98 15.39 11.80
C GLU A 28 -10.83 14.11 11.73
N LYS A 29 -10.52 13.18 10.81
CA LYS A 29 -11.31 11.96 10.58
C LYS A 29 -10.77 10.82 11.43
N LYS A 30 -11.37 10.63 12.60
CA LYS A 30 -10.94 9.64 13.60
C LYS A 30 -11.11 8.18 13.15
N ASP A 31 -12.12 7.87 12.34
CA ASP A 31 -12.30 6.52 11.75
C ASP A 31 -12.30 6.58 10.21
N LEU A 32 -11.32 5.91 9.62
CA LEU A 32 -11.17 5.77 8.17
C LEU A 32 -11.34 4.32 7.68
N SER A 33 -11.77 3.39 8.54
CA SER A 33 -11.95 1.98 8.20
C SER A 33 -13.00 1.75 7.10
N GLY A 34 -14.00 2.64 7.01
CA GLY A 34 -14.98 2.66 5.91
C GLY A 34 -14.39 3.08 4.56
N LYS A 35 -13.30 3.85 4.56
CA LYS A 35 -12.58 4.29 3.35
C LYS A 35 -11.65 3.20 2.82
N ALA A 36 -11.11 2.37 3.71
CA ALA A 36 -10.31 1.21 3.36
C ALA A 36 -11.19 0.10 2.75
N LYS A 37 -10.78 -0.37 1.58
CA LYS A 37 -11.41 -1.50 0.87
C LYS A 37 -10.50 -2.71 0.94
N TYR A 38 -11.07 -3.90 0.84
CA TYR A 38 -10.27 -5.12 0.77
C TYR A 38 -9.52 -5.20 -0.55
N ASP A 39 -8.24 -5.56 -0.47
CA ASP A 39 -7.30 -5.65 -1.57
C ASP A 39 -6.61 -7.03 -1.59
N PHE A 40 -7.43 -8.07 -1.80
CA PHE A 40 -7.00 -9.46 -1.93
C PHE A 40 -8.13 -10.28 -2.57
N ASN A 41 -7.80 -11.46 -3.08
CA ASN A 41 -8.80 -12.40 -3.56
C ASN A 41 -9.57 -13.00 -2.37
N ARG A 42 -10.90 -13.00 -2.42
CA ARG A 42 -11.71 -13.66 -1.39
C ARG A 42 -11.92 -15.15 -1.66
N ALA A 43 -11.39 -15.67 -2.76
CA ALA A 43 -11.36 -17.09 -3.06
C ALA A 43 -10.43 -17.78 -2.06
N LYS A 44 -11.05 -18.31 -1.03
CA LYS A 44 -10.40 -19.03 0.06
C LYS A 44 -9.81 -20.35 -0.44
N ILE A 45 -8.85 -20.88 0.30
CA ILE A 45 -8.38 -22.25 0.12
C ILE A 45 -9.56 -23.22 0.19
N SER A 46 -9.49 -24.28 -0.62
CA SER A 46 -10.40 -25.43 -0.52
C SER A 46 -10.10 -26.26 0.74
N SER A 47 -10.95 -27.25 1.03
CA SER A 47 -10.71 -28.24 2.09
C SER A 47 -9.41 -29.03 1.93
N THR A 48 -8.81 -29.02 0.73
CA THR A 48 -7.52 -29.65 0.43
C THR A 48 -6.32 -28.74 0.65
N GLY A 49 -6.51 -27.52 1.18
CA GLY A 49 -5.46 -26.53 1.39
C GLY A 49 -5.01 -25.79 0.13
N ARG A 50 -5.60 -26.10 -1.02
CA ARG A 50 -5.28 -25.46 -2.31
C ARG A 50 -5.93 -24.09 -2.45
N GLY A 51 -5.18 -23.10 -2.92
CA GLY A 51 -5.57 -21.70 -3.08
C GLY A 51 -4.49 -20.75 -2.57
N PHE A 52 -4.79 -19.45 -2.60
CA PHE A 52 -3.83 -18.39 -2.28
C PHE A 52 -4.29 -17.47 -1.14
N CYS A 53 -5.52 -17.66 -0.64
CA CYS A 53 -6.08 -16.85 0.44
C CYS A 53 -6.65 -17.75 1.53
N VAL A 54 -6.37 -17.42 2.79
CA VAL A 54 -6.74 -18.30 3.91
C VAL A 54 -8.25 -18.31 4.13
N ASP A 55 -8.78 -19.49 4.45
CA ASP A 55 -10.09 -19.58 5.08
C ASP A 55 -9.92 -19.36 6.59
N MET A 56 -10.65 -18.39 7.16
CA MET A 56 -10.62 -18.14 8.60
C MET A 56 -11.02 -19.37 9.42
N ALA A 57 -11.90 -20.22 8.89
CA ALA A 57 -12.22 -21.49 9.54
C ALA A 57 -11.01 -22.41 9.66
N ALA A 58 -10.22 -22.52 8.58
CA ALA A 58 -8.99 -23.30 8.57
C ALA A 58 -7.90 -22.66 9.43
N LEU A 59 -7.83 -21.33 9.49
CA LEU A 59 -6.87 -20.61 10.33
C LEU A 59 -7.09 -20.91 11.83
N GLY A 60 -8.35 -21.01 12.26
CA GLY A 60 -8.77 -21.44 13.60
C GLY A 60 -8.50 -20.45 14.75
N LYS A 61 -7.40 -19.69 14.68
CA LYS A 61 -6.99 -18.69 15.68
C LYS A 61 -6.43 -17.43 15.03
N MET A 62 -6.53 -16.30 15.73
CA MET A 62 -5.86 -15.06 15.33
C MET A 62 -4.33 -15.24 15.36
N PRO A 63 -3.59 -14.71 14.37
CA PRO A 63 -2.14 -14.57 14.49
C PRO A 63 -1.84 -13.62 15.65
N LYS A 64 -0.92 -13.98 16.55
CA LYS A 64 -0.58 -13.15 17.71
C LYS A 64 0.68 -12.34 17.47
N ARG A 65 1.74 -12.97 16.95
CA ARG A 65 3.02 -12.30 16.65
C ARG A 65 3.11 -12.04 15.15
N VAL A 66 3.10 -10.77 14.76
CA VAL A 66 3.14 -10.38 13.35
C VAL A 66 4.34 -9.49 13.10
N ALA A 67 5.29 -9.93 12.27
CA ALA A 67 6.43 -9.10 11.90
C ALA A 67 6.03 -8.08 10.83
N LEU A 68 6.29 -6.79 11.08
CA LEU A 68 6.24 -5.76 10.05
C LEU A 68 7.53 -5.85 9.23
N VAL A 69 7.48 -6.56 8.10
CA VAL A 69 8.70 -6.92 7.35
C VAL A 69 9.09 -5.91 6.28
N SER A 70 8.18 -5.02 5.91
CA SER A 70 8.43 -3.95 4.94
C SER A 70 7.49 -2.78 5.20
N PHE A 71 8.05 -1.58 5.25
CA PHE A 71 7.33 -0.32 5.37
C PHE A 71 7.95 0.66 4.37
N TYR A 72 7.29 0.95 3.26
CA TYR A 72 7.92 1.64 2.14
C TYR A 72 7.00 2.60 1.39
N ILE A 73 7.61 3.47 0.58
CA ILE A 73 6.90 4.24 -0.44
C ILE A 73 7.06 3.53 -1.77
N ASP A 74 5.96 3.45 -2.51
CA ASP A 74 5.92 3.03 -3.89
C ASP A 74 5.55 4.23 -4.77
N ASP A 75 6.41 4.55 -5.73
CA ASP A 75 6.13 5.48 -6.82
C ASP A 75 6.09 4.66 -8.11
N PRO A 76 4.90 4.40 -8.68
CA PRO A 76 4.78 3.56 -9.86
C PRO A 76 5.41 4.19 -11.10
N GLY A 77 5.90 5.43 -11.00
CA GLY A 77 6.49 6.17 -12.10
C GLY A 77 5.45 6.52 -13.16
N LEU A 78 5.38 7.77 -13.58
CA LEU A 78 4.57 8.14 -14.74
C LEU A 78 5.37 9.11 -15.58
N THR A 79 5.38 8.89 -16.88
CA THR A 79 5.86 9.88 -17.84
C THR A 79 4.74 10.16 -18.83
N LYS A 80 4.03 11.27 -18.63
CA LYS A 80 3.15 11.82 -19.67
C LYS A 80 4.00 12.73 -20.56
N VAL A 81 4.06 12.40 -21.85
CA VAL A 81 4.57 13.30 -22.89
C VAL A 81 3.38 14.10 -23.39
N SER A 82 3.38 15.42 -23.19
CA SER A 82 2.41 16.30 -23.85
C SER A 82 3.11 17.31 -24.75
N GLY A 83 2.66 17.42 -26.00
CA GLY A 83 3.18 18.34 -27.02
C GLY A 83 3.39 17.66 -28.38
N THR A 84 3.26 18.44 -29.46
CA THR A 84 3.73 18.06 -30.80
C THR A 84 5.21 18.42 -30.94
N ASN A 85 5.94 17.84 -31.92
CA ASN A 85 7.33 18.23 -32.19
C ASN A 85 7.51 19.75 -32.40
N SER A 86 6.44 20.46 -32.80
CA SER A 86 6.40 21.90 -33.03
C SER A 86 6.21 22.78 -31.79
N THR A 87 5.68 22.25 -30.67
CA THR A 87 5.37 23.04 -29.45
C THR A 87 6.26 22.70 -28.25
N GLY A 88 7.22 21.79 -28.43
CA GLY A 88 8.08 21.28 -27.37
C GLY A 88 7.40 20.16 -26.57
N LYS A 89 8.09 19.03 -26.43
CA LYS A 89 7.63 17.93 -25.56
C LYS A 89 7.77 18.39 -24.11
N SER A 90 6.66 18.49 -23.39
CA SER A 90 6.64 18.64 -21.93
C SER A 90 6.63 17.26 -21.28
N TYR A 91 7.58 17.04 -20.37
CA TYR A 91 7.71 15.81 -19.59
C TYR A 91 7.14 16.06 -18.20
N ASN A 92 6.00 15.46 -17.87
CA ASN A 92 5.58 15.34 -16.48
C ASN A 92 6.03 13.97 -15.99
N THR A 93 7.26 13.88 -15.48
CA THR A 93 7.73 12.70 -14.76
C THR A 93 7.25 12.78 -13.31
N THR A 94 6.57 11.73 -12.85
CA THR A 94 6.29 11.53 -11.41
C THR A 94 7.37 10.60 -10.89
N ASN A 95 8.53 11.15 -10.53
CA ASN A 95 9.52 10.41 -9.78
C ASN A 95 9.80 11.21 -8.52
N THR A 96 9.48 10.61 -7.37
CA THR A 96 9.68 11.23 -6.07
C THR A 96 11.17 11.47 -5.78
N GLY A 97 12.06 10.67 -6.35
CA GLY A 97 13.51 10.70 -6.15
C GLY A 97 13.89 9.96 -4.87
N SER A 98 14.94 9.14 -4.93
CA SER A 98 15.28 8.15 -3.87
C SER A 98 15.37 8.81 -2.48
N ALA A 99 16.10 9.93 -2.38
CA ALA A 99 16.22 10.68 -1.13
C ALA A 99 14.87 11.14 -0.55
N ASN A 100 13.94 11.62 -1.38
CA ASN A 100 12.60 11.99 -0.92
C ASN A 100 11.76 10.74 -0.61
N GLY A 101 11.91 9.66 -1.38
CA GLY A 101 11.23 8.39 -1.14
C GLY A 101 11.54 7.84 0.25
N VAL A 102 12.83 7.78 0.59
CA VAL A 102 13.32 7.38 1.93
C VAL A 102 12.80 8.34 3.01
N ALA A 103 12.91 9.66 2.79
CA ALA A 103 12.41 10.65 3.74
C ALA A 103 10.90 10.49 4.02
N PHE A 104 10.08 10.30 2.97
CA PHE A 104 8.66 10.05 3.13
C PHE A 104 8.34 8.69 3.76
N ALA A 105 9.12 7.65 3.47
CA ALA A 105 8.97 6.33 4.11
C ALA A 105 9.20 6.46 5.62
N ASN A 106 10.29 7.13 6.01
CA ASN A 106 10.67 7.39 7.40
C ASN A 106 9.64 8.24 8.13
N ASP A 107 9.21 9.35 7.53
CA ASP A 107 8.18 10.21 8.11
C ASP A 107 6.88 9.46 8.29
N PHE A 108 6.42 8.74 7.26
CA PHE A 108 5.19 7.96 7.34
C PHE A 108 5.27 6.87 8.41
N TYR A 109 6.39 6.17 8.51
CA TYR A 109 6.64 5.14 9.52
C TYR A 109 6.61 5.73 10.93
N LYS A 110 7.45 6.73 11.19
CA LYS A 110 7.60 7.40 12.50
C LYS A 110 6.26 7.91 13.03
N GLN A 111 5.42 8.43 12.15
CA GLN A 111 4.14 9.03 12.52
C GLN A 111 3.02 8.01 12.76
N SER A 112 3.19 6.77 12.29
CA SER A 112 2.10 5.80 12.23
C SER A 112 2.33 4.54 13.05
N ILE A 113 3.57 4.22 13.41
CA ILE A 113 3.92 2.93 14.04
C ILE A 113 3.22 2.71 15.39
N ASP A 114 3.11 3.74 16.23
CA ASP A 114 2.46 3.61 17.54
C ASP A 114 0.95 3.38 17.41
N GLY A 115 0.31 4.10 16.47
CA GLY A 115 -1.10 3.90 16.13
C GLY A 115 -1.36 2.50 15.57
N LEU A 116 -0.50 2.05 14.65
CA LEU A 116 -0.55 0.70 14.10
C LEU A 116 -0.50 -0.36 15.20
N LYS A 117 0.52 -0.31 16.06
CA LYS A 117 0.73 -1.27 17.15
C LYS A 117 -0.44 -1.26 18.13
N SER A 118 -0.84 -0.08 18.61
CA SER A 118 -1.95 0.05 19.56
C SER A 118 -3.27 -0.43 18.97
N THR A 119 -3.57 -0.11 17.70
CA THR A 119 -4.78 -0.56 17.01
C THR A 119 -4.81 -2.09 16.91
N PHE A 120 -3.74 -2.71 16.43
CA PHE A 120 -3.66 -4.18 16.32
C PHE A 120 -3.71 -4.87 17.68
N LYS A 121 -3.13 -4.26 18.73
CA LYS A 121 -3.18 -4.79 20.10
C LYS A 121 -4.60 -4.96 20.62
N THR A 122 -5.54 -4.08 20.23
CA THR A 122 -6.97 -4.23 20.60
C THR A 122 -7.61 -5.51 20.06
N TYR A 123 -7.03 -6.11 19.01
CA TYR A 123 -7.45 -7.38 18.42
C TYR A 123 -6.59 -8.57 18.89
N GLY A 124 -5.71 -8.37 19.88
CA GLY A 124 -4.80 -9.40 20.39
C GLY A 124 -3.63 -9.70 19.47
N ILE A 125 -3.27 -8.77 18.57
CA ILE A 125 -2.14 -8.90 17.63
C ILE A 125 -1.02 -7.97 18.08
N ASP A 126 0.17 -8.53 18.29
CA ASP A 126 1.43 -7.82 18.52
C ASP A 126 2.15 -7.63 17.19
N ILE A 127 2.19 -6.38 16.72
CA ILE A 127 3.02 -5.99 15.58
C ILE A 127 4.46 -5.77 16.08
N LEU A 128 5.40 -6.49 15.49
CA LEU A 128 6.82 -6.45 15.81
C LEU A 128 7.57 -5.65 14.74
N THR A 129 8.34 -4.64 15.14
CA THR A 129 9.29 -3.94 14.27
C THR A 129 10.57 -4.76 14.07
N PRO A 130 11.44 -4.42 13.10
CA PRO A 130 12.70 -5.13 12.88
C PRO A 130 13.54 -5.30 14.16
N SER A 131 13.63 -4.26 14.99
CA SER A 131 14.32 -4.33 16.29
C SER A 131 13.69 -5.31 17.29
N GLU A 132 12.42 -5.70 17.11
CA GLU A 132 11.67 -6.58 18.01
C GLU A 132 11.60 -8.04 17.53
N PHE A 133 11.76 -8.31 16.23
CA PHE A 133 11.79 -9.67 15.69
C PHE A 133 13.18 -10.15 15.24
N LEU A 134 14.15 -9.26 15.02
CA LEU A 134 15.53 -9.61 14.68
C LEU A 134 16.38 -9.82 15.95
N THR A 135 15.93 -10.72 16.81
CA THR A 135 16.45 -10.94 18.17
C THR A 135 17.79 -11.66 18.24
N ASP A 136 18.17 -12.37 17.17
CA ASP A 136 19.36 -13.19 17.06
C ASP A 136 19.96 -13.08 15.66
N ASP A 137 21.20 -13.55 15.49
CA ASP A 137 21.95 -13.39 14.25
C ASP A 137 21.38 -14.23 13.10
N ASP A 138 20.79 -15.39 13.41
CA ASP A 138 20.12 -16.23 12.41
C ASP A 138 18.91 -15.50 11.80
N LYS A 139 18.08 -14.84 12.61
CA LYS A 139 16.95 -14.03 12.14
C LYS A 139 17.40 -12.81 11.36
N LYS A 140 18.45 -12.11 11.82
CA LYS A 140 19.05 -10.98 11.08
C LYS A 140 19.53 -11.41 9.71
N GLN A 141 20.29 -12.50 9.66
CA GLN A 141 20.82 -13.04 8.41
C GLN A 141 19.67 -13.46 7.49
N ALA A 142 18.71 -14.24 8.01
CA ALA A 142 17.56 -14.68 7.22
C ALA A 142 16.78 -13.51 6.61
N TYR A 143 16.54 -12.44 7.38
CA TYR A 143 15.88 -11.23 6.89
C TYR A 143 16.70 -10.49 5.84
N ASN A 144 17.98 -10.26 6.12
CA ASN A 144 18.89 -9.50 5.26
C ASN A 144 19.18 -10.23 3.94
N ASP A 145 19.23 -11.56 3.96
CA ASP A 145 19.49 -12.40 2.77
C ASP A 145 18.20 -12.76 2.02
N PHE A 146 17.03 -12.54 2.61
CA PHE A 146 15.74 -12.94 2.01
C PHE A 146 15.48 -12.33 0.63
N VAL A 147 15.35 -13.15 -0.41
CA VAL A 147 14.95 -12.67 -1.75
C VAL A 147 13.51 -13.05 -2.01
N VAL A 148 12.67 -12.05 -2.30
CA VAL A 148 11.28 -12.28 -2.71
C VAL A 148 11.26 -13.07 -4.01
N LYS A 149 10.61 -14.22 -3.99
CA LYS A 149 10.44 -15.05 -5.18
C LYS A 149 9.17 -14.62 -5.90
N HIS A 150 9.19 -14.56 -7.22
CA HIS A 150 8.03 -14.19 -8.03
C HIS A 150 7.85 -15.19 -9.16
N THR A 151 6.61 -15.62 -9.40
CA THR A 151 6.27 -16.58 -10.45
C THR A 151 6.77 -16.08 -11.81
N THR A 152 7.47 -16.93 -12.57
CA THR A 152 8.09 -16.57 -13.87
C THR A 152 7.08 -16.01 -14.89
N ALA A 153 5.82 -16.42 -14.83
CA ALA A 153 4.75 -15.86 -15.67
C ALA A 153 4.49 -14.36 -15.39
N ASN A 154 4.67 -13.89 -14.15
CA ASN A 154 4.63 -12.47 -13.81
C ASN A 154 5.83 -11.72 -14.39
N LYS A 155 7.02 -12.34 -14.49
CA LYS A 155 8.18 -11.74 -15.20
C LYS A 155 7.91 -11.54 -16.70
N ILE A 156 7.13 -12.44 -17.31
CA ILE A 156 6.70 -12.30 -18.72
C ILE A 156 5.60 -11.24 -18.85
N GLY A 157 4.61 -11.23 -17.94
CA GLY A 157 3.57 -10.20 -17.87
C GLY A 157 4.12 -8.80 -17.60
N GLU A 158 5.13 -8.67 -16.74
CA GLU A 158 5.88 -7.44 -16.50
C GLU A 158 6.66 -7.00 -17.74
N LYS A 159 7.33 -7.92 -18.45
CA LYS A 159 8.00 -7.63 -19.72
C LYS A 159 7.01 -7.17 -20.79
N PHE A 160 5.85 -7.83 -20.88
CA PHE A 160 4.80 -7.46 -21.83
C PHE A 160 4.15 -6.12 -21.44
N THR A 161 3.92 -5.87 -20.16
CA THR A 161 3.42 -4.59 -19.65
C THR A 161 4.43 -3.48 -19.90
N LYS A 162 5.74 -3.72 -19.66
CA LYS A 162 6.82 -2.78 -19.99
C LYS A 162 6.89 -2.52 -21.50
N TRP A 163 6.72 -3.55 -22.33
CA TRP A 163 6.68 -3.42 -23.78
C TRP A 163 5.45 -2.65 -24.27
N ALA A 164 4.26 -2.95 -23.76
CA ALA A 164 3.01 -2.24 -24.07
C ALA A 164 3.05 -0.78 -23.60
N LYS A 165 3.58 -0.53 -22.39
CA LYS A 165 3.85 0.84 -21.89
C LYS A 165 4.79 1.59 -22.85
N LYS A 166 5.85 0.93 -23.32
CA LYS A 166 6.83 1.52 -24.27
C LYS A 166 6.26 1.73 -25.69
N SER A 167 5.34 0.87 -26.14
CA SER A 167 4.73 0.94 -27.48
C SER A 167 3.56 1.92 -27.58
N GLY A 168 2.95 2.30 -26.46
CA GLY A 168 1.74 3.14 -26.41
C GLY A 168 1.97 4.66 -26.35
N ASN A 169 3.16 5.18 -26.69
CA ASN A 169 3.52 6.60 -26.53
C ASN A 169 3.45 7.14 -25.07
N LEU A 170 3.36 6.24 -24.09
CA LEU A 170 3.56 6.54 -22.67
C LEU A 170 5.06 6.50 -22.43
N GLY A 171 5.66 7.57 -21.89
CA GLY A 171 7.11 7.68 -21.78
C GLY A 171 7.74 6.60 -20.87
N THR A 172 9.07 6.63 -20.74
CA THR A 172 9.80 5.72 -19.84
C THR A 172 9.27 5.82 -18.41
N THR A 173 8.65 4.76 -17.89
CA THR A 173 8.31 4.63 -16.47
C THR A 173 9.59 4.45 -15.67
N ILE A 174 9.91 5.38 -14.77
CA ILE A 174 10.95 5.18 -13.75
C ILE A 174 10.21 4.92 -12.44
N GLU A 175 9.94 3.64 -12.20
CA GLU A 175 9.43 3.18 -10.91
C GLU A 175 10.48 3.42 -9.83
N MET A 176 10.02 3.75 -8.62
CA MET A 176 10.89 3.95 -7.48
C MET A 176 10.20 3.46 -6.22
N ASP A 177 10.84 2.54 -5.51
CA ASP A 177 10.36 2.01 -4.25
C ASP A 177 11.45 2.19 -3.21
N GLU A 178 11.12 2.83 -2.09
CA GLU A 178 12.09 3.14 -1.04
C GLU A 178 11.55 2.73 0.34
N PRO A 179 12.21 1.81 1.05
CA PRO A 179 11.83 1.43 2.39
C PRO A 179 12.23 2.49 3.42
N ALA A 180 11.53 2.51 4.55
CA ALA A 180 11.96 3.23 5.74
C ALA A 180 13.22 2.58 6.32
N ASP A 181 14.01 3.36 7.05
CA ASP A 181 15.25 2.92 7.67
C ASP A 181 15.01 1.72 8.60
N GLY A 182 15.89 0.73 8.48
CA GLY A 182 15.79 -0.54 9.21
C GLY A 182 14.84 -1.56 8.59
N PHE A 183 14.12 -1.21 7.51
CA PHE A 183 13.28 -2.15 6.76
C PHE A 183 13.94 -2.57 5.45
N LYS A 184 13.67 -3.81 5.07
CA LYS A 184 13.91 -4.36 3.74
C LYS A 184 12.75 -4.08 2.82
N LEU A 185 13.03 -3.79 1.57
CA LEU A 185 12.01 -3.70 0.53
C LEU A 185 11.50 -5.11 0.16
N VAL A 186 10.36 -5.48 0.73
CA VAL A 186 9.57 -6.65 0.27
C VAL A 186 8.44 -6.13 -0.62
N LYS A 187 8.71 -6.01 -1.93
CA LYS A 187 7.76 -5.44 -2.90
C LYS A 187 6.65 -6.45 -3.23
N ILE A 188 5.40 -6.01 -3.08
CA ILE A 188 4.25 -6.75 -3.59
C ILE A 188 4.10 -6.48 -5.10
N ASN A 189 4.06 -7.55 -5.90
CA ASN A 189 3.82 -7.44 -7.33
C ASN A 189 2.39 -6.99 -7.60
N LYS A 190 2.26 -5.78 -8.15
CA LYS A 190 0.98 -5.14 -8.47
C LYS A 190 1.01 -4.56 -9.87
N ASN A 191 -0.12 -4.67 -10.55
CA ASN A 191 -0.32 -4.09 -11.88
C ASN A 191 -0.94 -2.69 -11.77
N ASP A 192 -0.43 -1.85 -10.89
CA ASP A 192 -1.01 -0.52 -10.68
C ASP A 192 -0.89 0.32 -11.95
N ILE A 193 -2.05 0.78 -12.41
CA ILE A 193 -2.15 1.79 -13.46
C ILE A 193 -2.42 3.12 -12.75
N ALA A 194 -1.43 4.00 -12.79
CA ALA A 194 -1.55 5.33 -12.23
C ALA A 194 -2.10 6.33 -13.27
N ASP A 195 -3.01 7.19 -12.83
CA ASP A 195 -3.62 8.27 -13.59
C ASP A 195 -2.92 9.58 -13.21
N ALA A 196 -2.05 10.05 -14.09
CA ALA A 196 -1.22 11.23 -13.86
C ALA A 196 -2.03 12.52 -13.68
N ASP A 197 -3.19 12.62 -14.36
CA ASP A 197 -4.02 13.82 -14.34
C ASP A 197 -4.84 13.88 -13.05
N LYS A 198 -5.33 12.73 -12.58
CA LYS A 198 -6.03 12.63 -11.29
C LYS A 198 -5.08 12.50 -10.10
N LYS A 199 -3.79 12.28 -10.32
CA LYS A 199 -2.80 11.92 -9.28
C LYS A 199 -3.33 10.75 -8.45
N ALA A 200 -3.86 9.75 -9.12
CA ALA A 200 -4.55 8.64 -8.48
C ALA A 200 -4.00 7.32 -9.00
N VAL A 201 -4.21 6.26 -8.25
CA VAL A 201 -3.94 4.91 -8.71
C VAL A 201 -5.26 4.16 -8.80
N GLY A 202 -5.37 3.31 -9.82
CA GLY A 202 -6.51 2.42 -9.99
C GLY A 202 -6.76 1.59 -8.72
N PRO A 203 -8.01 1.15 -8.49
CA PRO A 203 -8.31 0.11 -7.52
C PRO A 203 -7.85 -1.23 -8.09
N THR A 204 -6.55 -1.40 -8.27
CA THR A 204 -6.01 -2.69 -8.65
C THR A 204 -6.04 -3.54 -7.41
N ASN A 205 -7.01 -4.45 -7.40
CA ASN A 205 -7.08 -5.46 -6.37
C ASN A 205 -6.05 -6.54 -6.73
N LEU A 206 -5.31 -7.09 -5.77
CA LEU A 206 -4.58 -8.36 -5.96
C LEU A 206 -5.48 -9.53 -6.38
N ASN A 207 -6.79 -9.28 -6.51
CA ASN A 207 -7.81 -10.11 -7.13
C ASN A 207 -7.44 -10.43 -8.60
N GLY A 208 -6.56 -11.41 -8.79
CA GLY A 208 -6.04 -11.86 -10.09
C GLY A 208 -4.51 -12.02 -10.12
N SER A 209 -3.79 -11.46 -9.15
CA SER A 209 -2.35 -11.73 -9.00
C SER A 209 -2.16 -13.05 -8.28
N ASN A 210 -2.05 -14.14 -9.04
CA ASN A 210 -1.72 -15.47 -8.52
C ASN A 210 -0.20 -15.62 -8.37
N ASP A 211 0.47 -14.67 -7.71
CA ASP A 211 1.91 -14.77 -7.44
C ASP A 211 2.18 -15.75 -6.28
N GLY A 212 1.90 -17.03 -6.53
CA GLY A 212 2.06 -18.11 -5.54
C GLY A 212 3.49 -18.18 -4.98
N GLN A 213 4.51 -17.85 -5.77
CA GLN A 213 5.90 -17.82 -5.27
C GLN A 213 6.16 -16.65 -4.31
N LEU A 214 5.57 -15.47 -4.56
CA LEU A 214 5.65 -14.36 -3.61
C LEU A 214 4.94 -14.73 -2.32
N ILE A 215 3.74 -15.29 -2.44
CA ILE A 215 2.92 -15.68 -1.30
C ILE A 215 3.62 -16.76 -0.47
N GLU A 216 4.23 -17.75 -1.11
CA GLU A 216 4.99 -18.79 -0.42
C GLU A 216 6.26 -18.23 0.23
N SER A 217 7.07 -17.48 -0.51
CA SER A 217 8.33 -16.97 0.02
C SER A 217 8.09 -15.99 1.19
N VAL A 218 7.12 -15.10 1.07
CA VAL A 218 6.84 -14.11 2.12
C VAL A 218 5.98 -14.72 3.23
N GLY A 219 4.89 -15.40 2.88
CA GLY A 219 3.92 -15.94 3.85
C GLY A 219 4.39 -17.20 4.57
N TYR A 220 5.34 -17.97 4.02
CA TYR A 220 5.86 -19.19 4.65
C TYR A 220 7.35 -19.13 4.93
N ASP A 221 8.21 -18.96 3.91
CA ASP A 221 9.66 -19.02 4.11
C ASP A 221 10.10 -17.95 5.13
N LEU A 222 9.67 -16.69 4.93
CA LEU A 222 10.02 -15.59 5.83
C LEU A 222 9.36 -15.70 7.21
N CYS A 223 8.06 -16.03 7.29
CA CYS A 223 7.37 -16.25 8.58
C CYS A 223 8.09 -17.30 9.43
N LYS A 224 8.47 -18.42 8.81
CA LYS A 224 9.16 -19.52 9.47
C LYS A 224 10.53 -19.09 9.97
N SER A 225 11.33 -18.42 9.12
CA SER A 225 12.66 -17.97 9.50
C SER A 225 12.65 -16.92 10.61
N LEU A 226 11.60 -16.12 10.71
CA LEU A 226 11.45 -15.09 11.76
C LEU A 226 10.73 -15.59 13.02
N GLU A 227 10.23 -16.83 13.02
CA GLU A 227 9.46 -17.42 14.13
C GLU A 227 8.23 -16.58 14.53
N VAL A 228 7.48 -16.11 13.53
CA VAL A 228 6.25 -15.33 13.70
C VAL A 228 5.04 -16.03 13.08
N ASP A 229 3.85 -15.67 13.55
CA ASP A 229 2.59 -16.28 13.06
C ASP A 229 2.23 -15.77 11.66
N ALA A 230 2.59 -14.53 11.35
CA ALA A 230 2.35 -13.88 10.07
C ALA A 230 3.33 -12.71 9.85
N VAL A 231 3.35 -12.20 8.63
CA VAL A 231 4.10 -11.00 8.23
C VAL A 231 3.16 -9.96 7.65
N LEU A 232 3.44 -8.69 7.96
CA LEU A 232 2.71 -7.52 7.49
C LEU A 232 3.62 -6.69 6.60
N ILE A 233 3.10 -6.29 5.44
CA ILE A 233 3.73 -5.33 4.54
C ILE A 233 2.83 -4.11 4.45
N ILE A 234 3.42 -2.93 4.62
CA ILE A 234 2.73 -1.65 4.51
C ILE A 234 3.43 -0.81 3.47
N PHE A 235 2.67 -0.20 2.58
CA PHE A 235 3.22 0.80 1.70
C PHE A 235 2.23 1.89 1.35
N ASN A 236 2.77 3.08 1.17
CA ASN A 236 2.06 4.21 0.62
C ASN A 236 2.39 4.29 -0.88
N THR A 237 1.39 4.54 -1.71
CA THR A 237 1.63 4.87 -3.11
C THR A 237 1.63 6.38 -3.28
N GLN A 238 2.72 6.90 -3.82
CA GLN A 238 2.96 8.32 -4.04
C GLN A 238 3.19 8.64 -5.51
N LEU A 239 2.91 9.89 -5.87
CA LEU A 239 3.28 10.46 -7.15
C LEU A 239 3.87 11.85 -6.90
N ALA A 240 4.93 12.19 -7.62
CA ALA A 240 5.46 13.55 -7.67
C ALA A 240 4.95 14.31 -8.91
N ASP A 241 4.98 15.64 -8.89
CA ASP A 241 4.79 16.48 -10.07
C ASP A 241 5.83 17.59 -10.00
N SER A 242 6.75 17.59 -10.97
CA SER A 242 7.78 18.62 -11.11
C SER A 242 7.25 19.69 -12.06
N LYS A 243 6.65 20.75 -11.51
CA LYS A 243 6.15 21.88 -12.29
C LYS A 243 6.80 23.17 -11.81
N TRP A 244 7.39 23.95 -12.72
CA TRP A 244 7.96 25.28 -12.43
C TRP A 244 9.00 25.27 -11.30
N SER A 245 10.03 24.41 -11.42
CA SER A 245 11.13 24.25 -10.44
C SER A 245 10.73 23.87 -9.01
N ARG A 246 9.49 23.42 -8.77
CA ARG A 246 9.04 22.90 -7.46
C ARG A 246 8.39 21.52 -7.60
N THR A 247 8.84 20.59 -6.78
CA THR A 247 8.27 19.24 -6.71
C THR A 247 7.09 19.21 -5.74
N ARG A 248 5.93 18.76 -6.22
CA ARG A 248 4.74 18.51 -5.39
C ARG A 248 4.49 17.02 -5.26
N PHE A 249 4.22 16.56 -4.05
CA PHE A 249 4.00 15.15 -3.75
C PHE A 249 2.54 14.89 -3.40
N TRP A 250 2.06 13.74 -3.84
CA TRP A 250 0.68 13.32 -3.77
C TRP A 250 0.60 11.91 -3.21
N MET A 251 -0.17 11.73 -2.15
CA MET A 251 -0.51 10.38 -1.70
C MET A 251 -1.74 9.86 -2.45
N CYS A 252 -1.58 8.72 -3.08
CA CYS A 252 -2.59 8.12 -3.96
C CYS A 252 -3.29 6.93 -3.30
N ALA A 253 -2.57 6.18 -2.47
CA ALA A 253 -3.14 5.09 -1.67
C ALA A 253 -2.29 4.78 -0.42
N VAL A 254 -2.94 4.18 0.59
CA VAL A 254 -2.28 3.46 1.68
C VAL A 254 -2.68 1.99 1.58
N ASN A 255 -1.71 1.08 1.65
CA ASN A 255 -1.90 -0.35 1.45
C ASN A 255 -1.33 -1.13 2.63
N MET A 256 -2.01 -2.21 3.02
CA MET A 256 -1.54 -3.16 4.01
C MET A 256 -1.87 -4.58 3.57
N HIS A 257 -0.91 -5.48 3.65
CA HIS A 257 -1.05 -6.87 3.25
C HIS A 257 -0.50 -7.80 4.32
N LEU A 258 -1.36 -8.69 4.84
CA LEU A 258 -1.02 -9.68 5.85
C LEU A 258 -0.91 -11.05 5.18
N LEU A 259 0.24 -11.70 5.33
CA LEU A 259 0.53 -13.02 4.79
C LEU A 259 0.97 -13.95 5.91
N GLY A 260 0.70 -15.24 5.78
CA GLY A 260 1.13 -16.21 6.78
C GLY A 260 1.10 -17.64 6.26
N PRO A 261 1.52 -18.61 7.08
CA PRO A 261 1.58 -20.02 6.67
C PRO A 261 0.20 -20.57 6.31
N ASN A 262 0.16 -21.55 5.41
CA ASN A 262 -1.04 -22.31 5.11
C ASN A 262 -1.40 -23.20 6.31
N PRO A 263 -2.57 -23.02 6.96
CA PRO A 263 -2.96 -23.81 8.12
C PRO A 263 -3.37 -25.24 7.76
N THR A 264 -3.53 -25.55 6.47
CA THR A 264 -3.96 -26.86 5.97
C THR A 264 -2.81 -27.49 5.16
N PRO A 265 -1.79 -28.09 5.82
CA PRO A 265 -0.69 -28.71 5.12
C PRO A 265 -1.18 -29.88 4.25
N LEU A 266 -0.47 -30.13 3.14
CA LEU A 266 -0.71 -31.34 2.35
C LEU A 266 -0.51 -32.58 3.22
N LYS A 267 -1.38 -33.57 3.05
CA LYS A 267 -1.19 -34.89 3.66
C LYS A 267 0.13 -35.48 3.20
N GLU A 268 0.78 -36.22 4.10
CA GLU A 268 2.04 -36.90 3.83
C GLU A 268 1.96 -37.73 2.54
N GLY A 269 3.02 -37.65 1.71
CA GLY A 269 3.10 -38.35 0.41
C GLY A 269 2.27 -37.75 -0.74
N LYS A 270 1.43 -36.73 -0.52
CA LYS A 270 0.74 -36.03 -1.60
C LYS A 270 1.67 -35.03 -2.29
N LYS A 271 1.83 -35.16 -3.60
CA LYS A 271 2.54 -34.17 -4.43
C LYS A 271 1.66 -32.96 -4.70
N ASP A 272 2.31 -31.81 -4.79
CA ASP A 272 1.71 -30.56 -5.22
C ASP A 272 1.35 -30.62 -6.71
N ASN A 273 0.11 -30.25 -7.05
CA ASN A 273 -0.34 -30.06 -8.42
C ASN A 273 -0.64 -28.57 -8.60
N ASN A 274 0.41 -27.75 -8.72
CA ASN A 274 0.44 -26.33 -9.14
C ASN A 274 -0.53 -25.33 -8.45
N LEU A 275 -1.28 -25.72 -7.42
CA LEU A 275 -2.32 -24.90 -6.79
C LEU A 275 -2.27 -24.95 -5.25
N TYR A 276 -1.30 -25.66 -4.69
CA TYR A 276 -0.99 -25.56 -3.28
C TYR A 276 0.13 -24.54 -3.09
N SER A 277 0.04 -23.75 -2.03
CA SER A 277 1.12 -22.87 -1.59
C SER A 277 1.29 -23.04 -0.08
N LYS A 278 2.54 -23.09 0.38
CA LYS A 278 2.81 -23.19 1.83
C LYS A 278 2.53 -21.89 2.56
N GLY A 279 2.50 -20.76 1.85
CA GLY A 279 2.07 -19.46 2.37
C GLY A 279 0.71 -19.09 1.80
N LEU A 280 -0.01 -18.17 2.44
CA LEU A 280 -1.29 -17.63 1.99
C LEU A 280 -1.40 -16.14 2.30
N PHE A 281 -2.17 -15.42 1.49
CA PHE A 281 -2.72 -14.12 1.90
C PHE A 281 -3.78 -14.34 2.98
N TYR A 282 -3.57 -13.75 4.15
CA TYR A 282 -4.58 -13.77 5.20
C TYR A 282 -5.63 -12.68 4.93
N CYS A 283 -5.16 -11.48 4.57
CA CYS A 283 -5.98 -10.40 4.06
C CYS A 283 -5.12 -9.26 3.49
N GLY A 284 -5.76 -8.34 2.80
CA GLY A 284 -5.17 -7.09 2.36
C GLY A 284 -6.20 -5.97 2.38
N VAL A 285 -5.76 -4.73 2.60
CA VAL A 285 -6.61 -3.54 2.51
C VAL A 285 -5.88 -2.42 1.78
N ARG A 286 -6.68 -1.64 1.05
CA ARG A 286 -6.23 -0.47 0.30
C ARG A 286 -7.17 0.70 0.53
N MET A 287 -6.60 1.82 0.92
CA MET A 287 -7.26 3.12 1.01
C MET A 287 -6.84 3.98 -0.18
N ALA A 288 -7.46 3.76 -1.34
CA ALA A 288 -7.16 4.53 -2.55
C ALA A 288 -7.99 5.84 -2.63
N PHE A 289 -7.38 6.87 -3.21
CA PHE A 289 -7.99 8.19 -3.40
C PHE A 289 -8.29 8.44 -4.88
N LYS A 290 -9.54 8.82 -5.20
CA LYS A 290 -9.97 9.13 -6.57
C LYS A 290 -9.23 10.34 -7.17
N LYS A 291 -8.79 11.24 -6.30
CA LYS A 291 -7.87 12.35 -6.57
C LYS A 291 -6.79 12.27 -5.51
N GLY A 292 -5.53 12.31 -5.90
CA GLY A 292 -4.41 12.26 -4.96
C GLY A 292 -4.50 13.35 -3.91
N LEU A 293 -4.00 13.04 -2.72
CA LEU A 293 -3.97 13.98 -1.60
C LEU A 293 -2.65 14.74 -1.63
N ALA A 294 -2.70 16.06 -1.78
CA ALA A 294 -1.49 16.88 -1.75
C ALA A 294 -0.83 16.79 -0.36
N ILE A 295 0.43 16.37 -0.33
CA ILE A 295 1.25 16.28 0.90
C ILE A 295 1.80 17.67 1.23
N ASN A 296 2.44 18.32 0.25
CA ASN A 296 3.06 19.63 0.37
C ASN A 296 2.34 20.69 -0.50
N PRO A 297 1.09 21.07 -0.18
CA PRO A 297 0.39 22.10 -0.93
C PRO A 297 1.15 23.44 -0.88
N LYS A 298 0.94 24.29 -1.90
CA LYS A 298 1.57 25.62 -1.96
C LYS A 298 1.01 26.53 -0.85
N ILE A 299 1.73 26.61 0.27
CA ILE A 299 1.44 27.49 1.40
C ILE A 299 2.61 28.47 1.52
N LYS A 300 2.33 29.77 1.41
CA LYS A 300 3.35 30.84 1.51
C LYS A 300 3.68 31.21 2.96
N ASP A 301 2.70 31.05 3.84
CA ASP A 301 2.78 31.40 5.25
C ASP A 301 3.41 30.25 6.04
N GLU A 302 4.53 30.48 6.70
CA GLU A 302 5.30 29.45 7.41
C GLU A 302 4.55 28.88 8.62
N VAL A 303 3.70 29.67 9.28
CA VAL A 303 2.87 29.20 10.40
C VAL A 303 1.82 28.21 9.89
N LYS A 304 1.09 28.57 8.82
CA LYS A 304 0.10 27.69 8.19
C LYS A 304 0.74 26.45 7.57
N LYS A 305 1.99 26.56 7.10
CA LYS A 305 2.75 25.42 6.57
C LYS A 305 3.11 24.45 7.69
N THR A 306 3.65 24.96 8.79
CA THR A 306 3.94 24.16 10.00
C THR A 306 2.68 23.49 10.55
N GLU A 307 1.54 24.20 10.57
CA GLU A 307 0.25 23.63 10.97
C GLU A 307 -0.20 22.52 10.02
N ASN A 308 -0.11 22.73 8.70
CA ASN A 308 -0.42 21.71 7.71
C ASN A 308 0.45 20.46 7.89
N ASP A 309 1.73 20.61 8.18
CA ASP A 309 2.66 19.49 8.39
C ASP A 309 2.29 18.71 9.65
N LYS A 310 1.91 19.38 10.75
CA LYS A 310 1.35 18.72 11.95
C LYS A 310 0.03 17.99 11.66
N MET A 311 -0.84 18.56 10.83
CA MET A 311 -2.07 17.89 10.43
C MET A 311 -1.80 16.69 9.52
N ASN A 312 -0.80 16.75 8.64
CA ASN A 312 -0.39 15.60 7.84
C ASN A 312 0.04 14.42 8.72
N VAL A 313 0.77 14.69 9.81
CA VAL A 313 1.15 13.67 10.82
C VAL A 313 -0.08 12.94 11.35
N THR A 314 -1.07 13.70 11.81
CA THR A 314 -2.31 13.14 12.35
C THR A 314 -3.08 12.37 11.28
N ALA A 315 -3.10 12.87 10.04
CA ALA A 315 -3.77 12.22 8.92
C ALA A 315 -3.14 10.87 8.57
N TYR A 316 -1.81 10.76 8.55
CA TYR A 316 -1.10 9.49 8.31
C TYR A 316 -1.47 8.44 9.36
N ASN A 317 -1.41 8.81 10.64
CA ASN A 317 -1.81 7.94 11.75
C ASN A 317 -3.27 7.47 11.60
N ASN A 318 -4.20 8.38 11.32
CA ASN A 318 -5.61 8.03 11.13
C ASN A 318 -5.82 7.05 9.97
N MET A 319 -5.08 7.19 8.86
CA MET A 319 -5.20 6.29 7.72
C MET A 319 -4.68 4.89 8.03
N ILE A 320 -3.54 4.82 8.72
CA ILE A 320 -2.96 3.56 9.18
C ILE A 320 -3.90 2.86 10.16
N ASN A 321 -4.43 3.59 11.15
CA ASN A 321 -5.42 3.05 12.10
C ASN A 321 -6.70 2.59 11.38
N GLY A 322 -7.16 3.33 10.37
CA GLY A 322 -8.30 2.92 9.55
C GLY A 322 -8.07 1.59 8.81
N CYS A 323 -6.90 1.42 8.20
CA CYS A 323 -6.52 0.16 7.54
C CYS A 323 -6.33 -0.99 8.56
N ALA A 324 -5.65 -0.74 9.67
CA ALA A 324 -5.42 -1.72 10.74
C ALA A 324 -6.75 -2.19 11.36
N ASN A 325 -7.66 -1.25 11.68
CA ASN A 325 -9.00 -1.59 12.16
C ASN A 325 -9.79 -2.43 11.16
N LYS A 326 -9.68 -2.13 9.86
CA LYS A 326 -10.35 -2.90 8.81
C LYS A 326 -9.87 -4.35 8.76
N ILE A 327 -8.56 -4.57 8.90
CA ILE A 327 -7.96 -5.91 9.00
C ILE A 327 -8.39 -6.61 10.29
N GLY A 328 -8.17 -5.98 11.46
CA GLY A 328 -8.49 -6.57 12.76
C GLY A 328 -9.95 -6.96 12.89
N THR A 329 -10.86 -6.08 12.46
CA THR A 329 -12.31 -6.35 12.42
C THR A 329 -12.64 -7.52 11.48
N TYR A 330 -11.98 -7.62 10.32
CA TYR A 330 -12.21 -8.73 9.39
C TYR A 330 -11.81 -10.06 10.03
N LEU A 331 -10.60 -10.15 10.57
CA LEU A 331 -10.08 -11.39 11.16
C LEU A 331 -10.95 -11.81 12.37
N GLN A 332 -11.23 -10.89 13.30
CA GLN A 332 -12.04 -11.17 14.49
C GLN A 332 -13.46 -11.63 14.12
N LYS A 333 -14.14 -10.90 13.22
CA LYS A 333 -15.53 -11.24 12.83
C LYS A 333 -15.62 -12.56 12.08
N ASP A 334 -14.71 -12.81 11.14
CA ASP A 334 -14.80 -14.01 10.31
C ASP A 334 -14.30 -15.27 11.04
N LEU A 335 -13.35 -15.15 11.98
CA LEU A 335 -13.01 -16.24 12.90
C LEU A 335 -14.18 -16.57 13.84
N ALA A 336 -14.81 -15.55 14.45
CA ALA A 336 -15.96 -15.76 15.33
C ALA A 336 -17.15 -16.42 14.61
N LYS A 337 -17.35 -16.11 13.31
CA LYS A 337 -18.36 -16.80 12.49
C LYS A 337 -17.97 -18.24 12.20
N ALA A 338 -16.69 -18.51 11.96
CA ALA A 338 -16.21 -19.86 11.67
C ALA A 338 -16.34 -20.79 12.89
N GLN A 339 -16.11 -20.28 14.10
CA GLN A 339 -16.24 -21.04 15.34
C GLN A 339 -17.69 -21.40 15.72
N LYS A 340 -18.68 -20.79 15.07
CA LYS A 340 -20.11 -21.07 15.28
C LYS A 340 -20.67 -22.14 14.32
N LYS A 341 -19.88 -22.56 13.33
CA LYS A 341 -20.26 -23.58 12.35
C LYS A 341 -19.71 -24.93 12.77
#